data_AF-A0AAU7KBI9-F1
#
_entry.id   AF-A0AAU7KBI9-F1
#
_cell.length_a   1.000
_cell.length_b   1.000
_cell.length_c   1.000
_cell.angle_alpha   90.00
_cell.angle_beta   90.00
_cell.angle_gamma   90.00
#
_symmetry.space_group_name_H-M   'P 1'
#
loop_
_entity.id
_entity.type
_entity.pdbx_description
1 polymer ?
#
loop_
_entity_poly.entity_id
_entity_poly.type
_entity_poly.pdbx_seq_one_letter_code
_entity_poly.pdbx_strand_id
1 'polypeptide(L)'
;MPIPSLSEKDLEAYRNDLSNPEKSTGELFIKLNGLYQHFASNEQLLADFEYVSALNSLESSYASKKEHFNKEIAELKRQFKQLDNRIVAAEQKLRHGIPEDLLVMDKIIAEQESIVEDQEKLNNAETNIVEQVRKIDIEHGMALQKLEQQQNNREIPFKGKFSAFNEQIKNAEKGITLKVRGFSLLAIIGIPLIIDLFFGITGFPAFSKSTNNIIFNHYLFLISLILIELFLADKIRNRISRMLSVTYLKDLLNKLDDLLTENKRQLAKVESEHRISLAEFVKKNEDA
;
A
#
# COMPACT_ATOMS: atom_id res chain seq x y z
N MET A 1 9.50 -17.70 -0.57
CA MET A 1 8.46 -17.59 0.47
C MET A 1 8.00 -16.14 0.52
N PRO A 2 6.69 -15.85 0.59
CA PRO A 2 6.20 -14.49 0.72
C PRO A 2 6.76 -13.86 2.01
N ILE A 3 7.14 -12.59 1.92
CA ILE A 3 7.65 -11.83 3.07
C ILE A 3 6.45 -11.55 3.98
N PRO A 4 6.47 -11.97 5.26
CA PRO A 4 5.34 -11.75 6.16
C PRO A 4 5.09 -10.25 6.37
N SER A 5 3.84 -9.88 6.59
CA SER A 5 3.46 -8.49 6.88
C SER A 5 4.04 -8.03 8.21
N LEU A 6 4.42 -6.76 8.28
CA LEU A 6 4.88 -6.09 9.48
C LEU A 6 3.75 -6.00 10.51
N SER A 7 4.07 -6.37 11.75
CA SER A 7 3.19 -6.24 12.92
C SER A 7 3.73 -5.25 13.96
N GLU A 8 2.87 -4.79 14.87
CA GLU A 8 3.30 -3.94 16.00
C GLU A 8 4.31 -4.65 16.90
N LYS A 9 4.20 -5.98 17.04
CA LYS A 9 5.14 -6.80 17.81
C LYS A 9 6.56 -6.73 17.24
N ASP A 10 6.69 -6.64 15.92
CA ASP A 10 7.98 -6.53 15.26
C ASP A 10 8.64 -5.17 15.54
N LEU A 11 7.82 -4.10 15.57
CA LEU A 11 8.27 -2.76 15.95
C LEU A 11 8.68 -2.69 17.43
N GLU A 12 7.89 -3.28 18.32
CA GLU A 12 8.22 -3.38 19.74
C GLU A 12 9.50 -4.18 20.00
N ALA A 13 9.66 -5.31 19.32
CA ALA A 13 10.89 -6.10 19.40
C ALA A 13 12.11 -5.27 18.96
N TYR A 14 11.97 -4.44 17.92
CA TYR A 14 13.02 -3.54 17.48
C TYR A 14 13.28 -2.38 18.45
N ARG A 15 12.24 -1.81 19.10
CA ARG A 15 12.40 -0.82 20.19
C ARG A 15 13.24 -1.39 21.35
N ASN A 16 13.03 -2.65 21.69
CA ASN A 16 13.79 -3.35 22.71
C ASN A 16 15.26 -3.53 22.30
N ASP A 17 15.52 -3.91 21.05
CA ASP A 17 16.89 -4.01 20.51
C ASP A 17 17.60 -2.64 20.45
N LEU A 18 16.88 -1.56 20.15
CA LEU A 18 17.39 -0.18 20.22
C LEU A 18 17.69 0.30 21.64
N SER A 19 17.13 -0.36 22.65
CA SER A 19 17.41 -0.07 24.06
C SER A 19 18.54 -0.94 24.61
N ASN A 20 18.86 -2.06 23.96
CA ASN A 20 19.94 -2.95 24.36
C ASN A 20 21.33 -2.43 23.89
N PRO A 21 22.23 -2.01 24.80
CA PRO A 21 23.54 -1.48 24.45
C PRO A 21 24.51 -2.54 23.88
N GLU A 22 24.24 -3.82 24.07
CA GLU A 22 25.10 -4.92 23.59
C GLU A 22 24.86 -5.25 22.11
N LYS A 23 23.74 -4.78 21.54
CA LYS A 23 23.41 -5.02 20.13
C LYS A 23 24.30 -4.20 19.19
N SER A 24 24.85 -4.89 18.20
CA SER A 24 25.65 -4.26 17.14
C SER A 24 24.79 -3.29 16.32
N THR A 25 25.31 -2.10 16.08
CA THR A 25 24.68 -1.09 15.23
C THR A 25 24.39 -1.64 13.82
N GLY A 26 25.30 -2.44 13.24
CA GLY A 26 25.10 -3.03 11.91
C GLY A 26 23.90 -3.98 11.87
N GLU A 27 23.72 -4.80 12.91
CA GLU A 27 22.54 -5.67 13.04
C GLU A 27 21.25 -4.85 13.13
N LEU A 28 21.28 -3.70 13.81
CA LEU A 28 20.13 -2.81 13.91
C LEU A 28 19.75 -2.19 12.55
N PHE A 29 20.72 -1.81 11.72
CA PHE A 29 20.46 -1.32 10.37
C PHE A 29 19.86 -2.40 9.47
N ILE A 30 20.42 -3.62 9.51
CA ILE A 30 19.92 -4.76 8.74
C ILE A 30 18.48 -5.09 9.15
N LYS A 31 18.22 -5.18 10.46
CA LYS A 31 16.88 -5.49 10.98
C LYS A 31 15.86 -4.41 10.60
N LEU A 32 16.23 -3.13 10.69
CA LEU A 32 15.35 -2.03 10.25
C LEU A 32 15.01 -2.12 8.77
N ASN A 33 16.00 -2.42 7.92
CA ASN A 33 15.75 -2.61 6.50
C ASN A 33 14.78 -3.77 6.23
N GLY A 34 14.92 -4.87 6.99
CA GLY A 34 13.96 -5.97 6.99
C GLY A 34 12.54 -5.52 7.36
N LEU A 35 12.37 -4.71 8.41
CA LEU A 35 11.07 -4.18 8.80
C LEU A 35 10.42 -3.31 7.70
N TYR A 36 11.20 -2.50 6.99
CA TYR A 36 10.70 -1.75 5.83
C TYR A 36 10.29 -2.66 4.66
N GLN A 37 10.97 -3.79 4.47
CA GLN A 37 10.56 -4.80 3.48
C GLN A 37 9.26 -5.50 3.89
N HIS A 38 9.11 -5.84 5.18
CA HIS A 38 7.86 -6.37 5.72
C HIS A 38 6.70 -5.39 5.56
N PHE A 39 6.94 -4.08 5.76
CA PHE A 39 5.93 -3.04 5.52
C PHE A 39 5.51 -2.94 4.04
N ALA A 40 6.41 -3.24 3.10
CA ALA A 40 6.04 -3.31 1.69
C ALA A 40 4.95 -4.38 1.45
N SER A 41 4.99 -5.50 2.17
CA SER A 41 3.92 -6.50 2.10
C SER A 41 2.58 -5.96 2.62
N ASN A 42 2.56 -5.13 3.68
CA ASN A 42 1.32 -4.50 4.18
C ASN A 42 0.71 -3.55 3.15
N GLU A 43 1.54 -2.74 2.49
CA GLU A 43 1.05 -1.79 1.51
C GLU A 43 0.59 -2.48 0.22
N GLN A 44 1.27 -3.55 -0.20
CA GLN A 44 0.80 -4.39 -1.31
C GLN A 44 -0.56 -5.01 -0.98
N LEU A 45 -0.71 -5.57 0.23
CA LEU A 45 -1.98 -6.13 0.69
C LEU A 45 -3.11 -5.08 0.67
N LEU A 46 -2.83 -3.86 1.13
CA LEU A 46 -3.79 -2.76 1.07
C LEU A 46 -4.16 -2.42 -0.39
N ALA A 47 -3.19 -2.33 -1.29
CA ALA A 47 -3.43 -2.04 -2.70
C ALA A 47 -4.29 -3.13 -3.37
N ASP A 48 -4.00 -4.40 -3.12
CA ASP A 48 -4.76 -5.53 -3.64
C ASP A 48 -6.18 -5.54 -3.06
N PHE A 49 -6.32 -5.29 -1.76
CA PHE A 49 -7.61 -5.23 -1.08
C PHE A 49 -8.49 -4.09 -1.60
N GLU A 50 -7.93 -2.89 -1.79
CA GLU A 50 -8.63 -1.75 -2.41
C GLU A 50 -9.12 -2.09 -3.82
N TYR A 51 -8.23 -2.62 -4.67
CA TYR A 51 -8.55 -2.92 -6.06
C TYR A 51 -9.65 -3.97 -6.17
N VAL A 52 -9.47 -5.11 -5.49
CA VAL A 52 -10.43 -6.23 -5.57
C VAL A 52 -11.76 -5.86 -4.94
N SER A 53 -11.78 -5.10 -3.85
CA SER A 53 -13.03 -4.65 -3.23
C SER A 53 -13.79 -3.69 -4.14
N ALA A 54 -13.10 -2.75 -4.77
CA ALA A 54 -13.69 -1.84 -5.74
C ALA A 54 -14.18 -2.59 -7.00
N LEU A 55 -13.41 -3.54 -7.51
CA LEU A 55 -13.78 -4.38 -8.66
C LEU A 55 -15.05 -5.19 -8.36
N ASN A 56 -15.08 -5.91 -7.24
CA ASN A 56 -16.24 -6.69 -6.82
C ASN A 56 -17.49 -5.82 -6.67
N SER A 57 -17.35 -4.62 -6.08
CA SER A 57 -18.44 -3.66 -5.95
C SER A 57 -18.95 -3.18 -7.32
N LEU A 58 -18.04 -2.92 -8.26
CA LEU A 58 -18.37 -2.49 -9.61
C LEU A 58 -19.09 -3.60 -10.40
N GLU A 59 -18.58 -4.82 -10.33
CA GLU A 59 -19.18 -6.01 -10.95
C GLU A 59 -20.56 -6.31 -10.38
N SER A 60 -20.70 -6.27 -9.04
CA SER A 60 -21.99 -6.50 -8.38
C SER A 60 -23.03 -5.45 -8.80
N SER A 61 -22.65 -4.17 -8.83
CA SER A 61 -23.52 -3.10 -9.31
C SER A 61 -23.90 -3.29 -10.78
N TYR A 62 -22.94 -3.66 -11.65
CA TYR A 62 -23.21 -3.92 -13.07
C TYR A 62 -24.16 -5.10 -13.26
N ALA A 63 -23.91 -6.22 -12.57
CA ALA A 63 -24.75 -7.41 -12.63
C ALA A 63 -26.19 -7.13 -12.16
N SER A 64 -26.34 -6.39 -11.05
CA SER A 64 -27.66 -6.00 -10.53
C SER A 64 -28.43 -5.12 -11.51
N LYS A 65 -27.77 -4.11 -12.10
CA LYS A 65 -28.38 -3.27 -13.14
C LYS A 65 -28.76 -4.09 -14.37
N LYS A 66 -27.88 -4.99 -14.84
CA LYS A 66 -28.13 -5.83 -16.01
C LYS A 66 -29.29 -6.79 -15.78
N GLU A 67 -29.41 -7.35 -14.57
CA GLU A 67 -30.54 -8.20 -14.19
C GLU A 67 -31.86 -7.42 -14.23
N HIS A 68 -31.88 -6.19 -13.73
CA HIS A 68 -33.05 -5.31 -13.81
C HIS A 68 -33.51 -5.09 -15.26
N PHE A 69 -32.62 -4.66 -16.16
CA PHE A 69 -32.98 -4.44 -17.56
C PHE A 69 -33.32 -5.72 -18.30
N ASN A 70 -32.68 -6.85 -17.99
CA ASN A 70 -33.07 -8.14 -18.55
C ASN A 70 -34.52 -8.52 -18.20
N LYS A 71 -34.98 -8.19 -16.99
CA LYS A 71 -36.39 -8.39 -16.60
C LYS A 71 -37.32 -7.47 -17.37
N GLU A 72 -36.95 -6.20 -17.55
CA GLU A 72 -37.74 -5.25 -18.35
C GLU A 72 -37.84 -5.68 -19.82
N ILE A 73 -36.73 -6.13 -20.44
CA ILE A 73 -36.72 -6.66 -21.80
C ILE A 73 -37.61 -7.91 -21.92
N ALA A 74 -37.60 -8.78 -20.93
CA ALA A 74 -38.45 -9.97 -20.93
C ALA A 74 -39.94 -9.61 -20.87
N GLU A 75 -40.33 -8.61 -20.06
CA GLU A 75 -41.72 -8.14 -20.01
C GLU A 75 -42.11 -7.42 -21.31
N LEU A 76 -41.23 -6.60 -21.88
CA LEU A 76 -41.46 -5.94 -23.17
C LEU A 76 -41.70 -6.96 -24.28
N LYS A 77 -40.90 -8.03 -24.35
CA LYS A 77 -41.11 -9.15 -25.29
C LYS A 77 -42.46 -9.83 -25.08
N ARG A 78 -42.92 -9.94 -23.82
CA ARG A 78 -44.25 -10.50 -23.51
C ARG A 78 -45.36 -9.58 -24.03
N GLN A 79 -45.22 -8.28 -23.87
CA GLN A 79 -46.15 -7.27 -24.36
C GLN A 79 -46.21 -7.25 -25.89
N PHE A 80 -45.07 -7.28 -26.58
CA PHE A 80 -45.02 -7.43 -28.04
C PHE A 80 -45.74 -8.68 -28.52
N LYS A 81 -45.53 -9.84 -27.88
CA LYS A 81 -46.25 -11.06 -28.23
C LYS A 81 -47.76 -10.94 -28.04
N GLN A 82 -48.21 -10.21 -27.02
CA GLN A 82 -49.64 -9.95 -26.82
C GLN A 82 -50.19 -9.03 -27.91
N LEU A 83 -49.44 -8.00 -28.31
CA LEU A 83 -49.80 -7.11 -29.40
C LEU A 83 -49.85 -7.85 -30.73
N ASP A 84 -48.87 -8.70 -31.05
CA ASP A 84 -48.87 -9.55 -32.24
C ASP A 84 -50.11 -10.43 -32.30
N ASN A 85 -50.50 -11.06 -31.17
CA ASN A 85 -51.74 -11.84 -31.12
C ASN A 85 -52.99 -10.99 -31.39
N ARG A 86 -53.03 -9.74 -30.90
CA ARG A 86 -54.12 -8.79 -31.18
C ARG A 86 -54.15 -8.39 -32.66
N ILE A 87 -52.99 -8.14 -33.26
CA ILE A 87 -52.84 -7.85 -34.69
C ILE A 87 -53.38 -9.02 -35.51
N VAL A 88 -52.91 -10.25 -35.27
CA VAL A 88 -53.39 -11.44 -36.00
C VAL A 88 -54.90 -11.62 -35.85
N ALA A 89 -55.46 -11.39 -34.65
CA ALA A 89 -56.89 -11.47 -34.43
C ALA A 89 -57.68 -10.39 -35.19
N ALA A 90 -57.15 -9.15 -35.26
CA ALA A 90 -57.75 -8.07 -36.04
C ALA A 90 -57.68 -8.35 -37.55
N GLU A 91 -56.54 -8.84 -38.04
CA GLU A 91 -56.35 -9.25 -39.44
C GLU A 91 -57.29 -10.40 -39.84
N GLN A 92 -57.47 -11.39 -38.96
CA GLN A 92 -58.43 -12.46 -39.20
C GLN A 92 -59.85 -11.91 -39.31
N LYS A 93 -60.28 -11.01 -38.42
CA LYS A 93 -61.60 -10.38 -38.50
C LYS A 93 -61.82 -9.66 -39.83
N LEU A 94 -60.81 -8.93 -40.32
CA LEU A 94 -60.86 -8.26 -41.62
C LEU A 94 -60.91 -9.25 -42.80
N ARG A 95 -60.20 -10.37 -42.72
CA ARG A 95 -60.22 -11.43 -43.76
C ARG A 95 -61.57 -12.12 -43.91
N HIS A 96 -62.40 -12.14 -42.88
CA HIS A 96 -63.76 -12.71 -42.94
C HIS A 96 -64.78 -11.77 -43.63
N GLY A 97 -64.34 -10.59 -44.09
CA GLY A 97 -65.15 -9.62 -44.82
C GLY A 97 -65.29 -8.30 -44.06
N ILE A 98 -65.42 -7.19 -44.79
CA ILE A 98 -65.75 -5.89 -44.19
C ILE A 98 -67.21 -5.98 -43.70
N PRO A 99 -67.49 -5.73 -42.41
CA PRO A 99 -68.86 -5.75 -41.90
C PRO A 99 -69.74 -4.76 -42.66
N GLU A 100 -70.96 -5.17 -43.04
CA GLU A 100 -71.97 -4.26 -43.62
C GLU A 100 -72.54 -3.28 -42.58
N ASP A 101 -72.36 -3.58 -41.29
CA ASP A 101 -72.76 -2.73 -40.17
C ASP A 101 -71.66 -1.71 -39.82
N LEU A 102 -72.00 -0.43 -39.97
CA LEU A 102 -71.14 0.72 -39.66
C LEU A 102 -70.62 0.69 -38.21
N LEU A 103 -71.43 0.25 -37.24
CA LEU A 103 -71.02 0.19 -35.83
C LEU A 103 -69.92 -0.84 -35.59
N VAL A 104 -69.94 -1.94 -36.35
CA VAL A 104 -68.91 -2.99 -36.27
C VAL A 104 -67.64 -2.52 -36.97
N MET A 105 -67.78 -1.76 -38.07
CA MET A 105 -66.65 -1.13 -38.76
C MET A 105 -65.92 -0.12 -37.87
N ASP A 106 -66.64 0.79 -37.21
CA ASP A 106 -66.07 1.77 -36.28
C ASP A 106 -65.31 1.10 -35.12
N LYS A 107 -65.84 -0.02 -34.61
CA LYS A 107 -65.20 -0.78 -33.56
C LYS A 107 -63.89 -1.45 -34.02
N ILE A 108 -63.81 -1.88 -35.27
CA ILE A 108 -62.57 -2.44 -35.84
C ILE A 108 -61.53 -1.35 -36.05
N ILE A 109 -61.95 -0.18 -36.54
CA ILE A 109 -61.05 0.98 -36.74
C ILE A 109 -60.47 1.43 -35.40
N ALA A 110 -61.31 1.59 -34.37
CA ALA A 110 -60.85 1.97 -33.03
C ALA A 110 -59.88 0.95 -32.42
N GLU A 111 -60.08 -0.35 -32.66
CA GLU A 111 -59.12 -1.38 -32.23
C GLU A 111 -57.80 -1.29 -33.01
N GLN A 112 -57.82 -1.00 -34.31
CA GLN A 112 -56.59 -0.80 -35.10
C GLN A 112 -55.83 0.44 -34.67
N GLU A 113 -56.51 1.55 -34.41
CA GLU A 113 -55.91 2.78 -33.87
C GLU A 113 -55.27 2.52 -32.50
N SER A 114 -55.96 1.78 -31.61
CA SER A 114 -55.40 1.36 -30.32
C SER A 114 -54.18 0.45 -30.47
N ILE A 115 -54.19 -0.49 -31.42
CA ILE A 115 -53.05 -1.37 -31.71
C ILE A 115 -51.84 -0.54 -32.18
N VAL A 116 -52.04 0.44 -33.06
CA VAL A 116 -50.97 1.33 -33.54
C VAL A 116 -50.39 2.16 -32.41
N GLU A 117 -51.25 2.74 -31.55
CA GLU A 117 -50.80 3.52 -30.39
C GLU A 117 -49.98 2.65 -29.41
N ASP A 118 -50.44 1.44 -29.14
CA ASP A 118 -49.72 0.49 -28.28
C ASP A 118 -48.39 0.05 -28.92
N GLN A 119 -48.34 -0.13 -30.24
CA GLN A 119 -47.11 -0.43 -30.97
C GLN A 119 -46.09 0.69 -30.84
N GLU A 120 -46.51 1.94 -31.01
CA GLU A 120 -45.63 3.10 -30.88
C GLU A 120 -45.08 3.23 -29.46
N LYS A 121 -45.93 3.02 -28.45
CA LYS A 121 -45.50 2.99 -27.03
C LYS A 121 -44.47 1.90 -26.77
N LEU A 122 -44.69 0.68 -27.28
CA LEU A 122 -43.74 -0.42 -27.10
C LEU A 122 -42.41 -0.18 -27.83
N ASN A 123 -42.44 0.37 -29.04
CA ASN A 123 -41.23 0.73 -29.78
C ASN A 123 -40.41 1.82 -29.06
N ASN A 124 -41.09 2.82 -28.51
CA ASN A 124 -40.45 3.88 -27.72
C ASN A 124 -39.84 3.31 -26.43
N ALA A 125 -40.54 2.40 -25.76
CA ALA A 125 -40.04 1.71 -24.57
C ALA A 125 -38.82 0.82 -24.91
N GLU A 126 -38.84 0.10 -26.03
CA GLU A 126 -37.71 -0.69 -26.52
C GLU A 126 -36.47 0.19 -26.74
N THR A 127 -36.65 1.30 -27.47
CA THR A 127 -35.56 2.22 -27.80
C THR A 127 -34.92 2.78 -26.53
N ASN A 128 -35.74 3.20 -25.55
CA ASN A 128 -35.25 3.71 -24.28
C ASN A 128 -34.49 2.63 -23.49
N ILE A 129 -35.02 1.41 -23.37
CA ILE A 129 -34.35 0.31 -22.65
C ILE A 129 -33.00 -0.02 -23.29
N VAL A 130 -32.93 -0.11 -24.62
CA VAL A 130 -31.67 -0.37 -25.36
C VAL A 130 -30.65 0.73 -25.09
N GLU A 131 -31.08 2.00 -25.06
CA GLU A 131 -30.19 3.13 -24.76
C GLU A 131 -29.71 3.11 -23.31
N GLN A 132 -30.56 2.77 -22.34
CA GLN A 132 -30.16 2.62 -20.93
C GLN A 132 -29.15 1.48 -20.74
N VAL A 133 -29.36 0.33 -21.39
CA VAL A 133 -28.41 -0.80 -21.35
C VAL A 133 -27.06 -0.37 -21.92
N ARG A 134 -27.06 0.30 -23.08
CA ARG A 134 -25.83 0.82 -23.70
C ARG A 134 -25.11 1.79 -22.77
N LYS A 135 -25.85 2.68 -22.10
CA LYS A 135 -25.27 3.62 -21.14
C LYS A 135 -24.59 2.90 -19.97
N ILE A 136 -25.21 1.84 -19.45
CA ILE A 136 -24.65 1.06 -18.34
C ILE A 136 -23.38 0.31 -18.76
N ASP A 137 -23.35 -0.27 -19.96
CA ASP A 137 -22.16 -0.93 -20.49
C ASP A 137 -20.99 0.06 -20.65
N ILE A 138 -21.27 1.27 -21.17
CA ILE A 138 -20.27 2.34 -21.30
C ILE A 138 -19.79 2.83 -19.93
N GLU A 139 -20.71 3.10 -18.99
CA GLU A 139 -20.38 3.51 -17.62
C GLU A 139 -19.50 2.48 -16.91
N HIS A 140 -19.83 1.19 -17.05
CA HIS A 140 -19.04 0.10 -16.48
C HIS A 140 -17.64 0.03 -17.11
N GLY A 141 -17.55 0.11 -18.44
CA GLY A 141 -16.26 0.13 -19.15
C GLY A 141 -15.37 1.31 -18.75
N MET A 142 -15.92 2.51 -18.63
CA MET A 142 -15.18 3.68 -18.17
C MET A 142 -14.72 3.54 -16.71
N ALA A 143 -15.57 3.01 -15.83
CA ALA A 143 -15.24 2.79 -14.44
C ALA A 143 -14.13 1.73 -14.28
N LEU A 144 -14.19 0.65 -15.07
CA LEU A 144 -13.17 -0.40 -15.09
C LEU A 144 -11.82 0.15 -15.56
N GLN A 145 -11.79 0.89 -16.67
CA GLN A 145 -10.57 1.49 -17.18
C GLN A 145 -9.95 2.47 -16.17
N LYS A 146 -10.78 3.26 -15.48
CA LYS A 146 -10.32 4.15 -14.41
C LYS A 146 -9.70 3.36 -13.26
N LEU A 147 -10.30 2.24 -12.86
CA LEU A 147 -9.80 1.39 -11.78
C LEU A 147 -8.44 0.76 -12.15
N GLU A 148 -8.32 0.23 -13.36
CA GLU A 148 -7.04 -0.31 -13.88
C GLU A 148 -5.96 0.77 -13.97
N GLN A 149 -6.31 1.98 -14.41
CA GLN A 149 -5.36 3.09 -14.46
C GLN A 149 -4.91 3.50 -13.04
N GLN A 150 -5.81 3.47 -12.05
CA GLN A 150 -5.47 3.74 -10.65
C GLN A 150 -4.51 2.68 -10.08
N GLN A 151 -4.72 1.40 -10.41
CA GLN A 151 -3.82 0.32 -10.01
C GLN A 151 -2.43 0.50 -10.62
N ASN A 152 -2.35 0.74 -11.94
CA ASN A 152 -1.09 0.98 -12.64
C ASN A 152 -0.34 2.22 -12.10
N ASN A 153 -1.07 3.30 -11.81
CA ASN A 153 -0.51 4.52 -11.23
C ASN A 153 0.00 4.32 -9.79
N ARG A 154 -0.46 3.28 -9.07
CA ARG A 154 0.05 2.93 -7.74
C ARG A 154 1.29 2.02 -7.80
N GLU A 155 1.31 1.02 -8.70
CA GLU A 155 2.41 0.04 -8.74
C GLU A 155 3.78 0.64 -9.08
N ILE A 156 3.83 1.63 -9.99
CA ILE A 156 5.10 2.22 -10.44
C ILE A 156 5.77 3.06 -9.34
N PRO A 157 5.07 4.01 -8.67
CA PRO A 157 5.64 4.74 -7.54
C PRO A 157 5.96 3.86 -6.34
N PHE A 158 5.23 2.77 -6.15
CA PHE A 158 5.43 1.83 -5.05
C PHE A 158 6.85 1.27 -5.05
N LYS A 159 7.30 0.67 -6.15
CA LYS A 159 8.66 0.10 -6.28
C LYS A 159 9.74 1.18 -6.10
N GLY A 160 9.50 2.40 -6.61
CA GLY A 160 10.41 3.54 -6.43
C GLY A 160 10.55 4.00 -4.98
N LYS A 161 9.44 4.08 -4.23
CA LYS A 161 9.40 4.53 -2.83
C LYS A 161 10.22 3.61 -1.91
N PHE A 162 10.06 2.28 -2.03
CA PHE A 162 10.80 1.32 -1.20
C PHE A 162 12.28 1.22 -1.57
N SER A 163 12.61 1.34 -2.87
CA SER A 163 14.00 1.44 -3.30
C SER A 163 14.69 2.67 -2.69
N ALA A 164 14.01 3.82 -2.70
CA ALA A 164 14.52 5.05 -2.10
C ALA A 164 14.73 4.93 -0.58
N PHE A 165 13.83 4.25 0.15
CA PHE A 165 14.02 3.99 1.58
C PHE A 165 15.26 3.13 1.84
N ASN A 166 15.43 2.04 1.10
CA ASN A 166 16.59 1.16 1.23
C ASN A 166 17.90 1.90 0.93
N GLU A 167 17.91 2.74 -0.11
CA GLU A 167 19.07 3.56 -0.45
C GLU A 167 19.39 4.60 0.63
N GLN A 168 18.38 5.26 1.19
CA GLN A 168 18.56 6.21 2.29
C GLN A 168 19.18 5.54 3.53
N ILE A 169 18.67 4.36 3.92
CA ILE A 169 19.19 3.60 5.06
C ILE A 169 20.66 3.21 4.81
N LYS A 170 20.97 2.71 3.61
CA LYS A 170 22.34 2.32 3.23
C LYS A 170 23.31 3.49 3.21
N ASN A 171 22.87 4.65 2.71
CA ASN A 171 23.70 5.86 2.67
C ASN A 171 23.93 6.40 4.09
N ALA A 172 22.94 6.33 4.96
CA ALA A 172 23.08 6.71 6.37
C ALA A 172 24.03 5.77 7.13
N GLU A 173 23.92 4.45 6.92
CA GLU A 173 24.82 3.46 7.51
C GLU A 173 26.29 3.73 7.11
N LYS A 174 26.55 3.98 5.83
CA LYS A 174 27.88 4.36 5.33
C LYS A 174 28.38 5.67 5.94
N GLY A 175 27.52 6.69 5.98
CA GLY A 175 27.86 7.99 6.55
C GLY A 175 28.20 7.92 8.03
N ILE A 176 27.43 7.14 8.80
CA ILE A 176 27.69 6.93 10.22
C ILE A 176 28.97 6.10 10.41
N THR A 177 29.17 5.05 9.63
CA THR A 177 30.42 4.25 9.67
C THR A 177 31.65 5.12 9.45
N LEU A 178 31.61 6.07 8.51
CA LEU A 178 32.70 7.00 8.26
C LEU A 178 32.94 7.94 9.46
N LYS A 179 31.87 8.50 10.04
CA LYS A 179 31.97 9.34 11.25
C LYS A 179 32.54 8.55 12.43
N VAL A 180 32.12 7.30 12.62
CA VAL A 180 32.65 6.41 13.66
C VAL A 180 34.15 6.22 13.49
N ARG A 181 34.62 5.95 12.26
CA ARG A 181 36.08 5.83 12.00
C ARG A 181 36.83 7.10 12.39
N GLY A 182 36.32 8.28 12.02
CA GLY A 182 36.95 9.56 12.39
C GLY A 182 36.97 9.83 13.90
N PHE A 183 35.81 9.75 14.57
CA PHE A 183 35.70 10.01 16.00
C PHE A 183 36.41 8.96 16.86
N SER A 184 36.37 7.69 16.46
CA SER A 184 37.11 6.64 17.18
C SER A 184 38.61 6.82 17.06
N LEU A 185 39.13 7.22 15.89
CA LEU A 185 40.55 7.52 15.72
C LEU A 185 40.99 8.70 16.61
N LEU A 186 40.18 9.76 16.68
CA LEU A 186 40.42 10.87 17.60
C LEU A 186 40.43 10.44 19.06
N ALA A 187 39.53 9.55 19.47
CA ALA A 187 39.49 9.06 20.85
C ALA A 187 40.64 8.09 21.16
N ILE A 188 40.98 7.18 20.24
CA ILE A 188 42.07 6.20 20.38
C ILE A 188 43.42 6.90 20.48
N ILE A 189 43.65 7.98 19.71
CA ILE A 189 44.89 8.78 19.78
C ILE A 189 44.83 9.82 20.90
N GLY A 190 43.66 10.42 21.13
CA GLY A 190 43.46 11.49 22.10
C GLY A 190 43.59 11.05 23.55
N ILE A 191 43.11 9.85 23.91
CA ILE A 191 43.23 9.34 25.28
C ILE A 191 44.71 9.16 25.69
N PRO A 192 45.58 8.49 24.91
CA PRO A 192 47.02 8.44 25.17
C PRO A 192 47.67 9.82 25.28
N LEU A 193 47.28 10.79 24.43
CA LEU A 193 47.83 12.15 24.47
C LEU A 193 47.45 12.89 25.76
N ILE A 194 46.21 12.74 26.24
CA ILE A 194 45.76 13.34 27.51
C ILE A 194 46.49 12.71 28.70
N ILE A 195 46.71 11.38 28.67
CA ILE A 195 47.48 10.67 29.69
C ILE A 195 48.92 11.21 29.71
N ASP A 196 49.57 11.31 28.56
CA ASP A 196 50.94 11.83 28.43
C ASP A 196 51.06 13.28 28.94
N LEU A 197 50.09 14.14 28.60
CA LEU A 197 50.02 15.52 29.09
C LEU A 197 49.84 15.60 30.62
N PHE A 198 48.98 14.74 31.18
CA PHE A 198 48.73 14.69 32.63
C PHE A 198 50.00 14.29 33.40
N PHE A 199 50.74 13.28 32.94
CA PHE A 199 52.01 12.86 33.54
C PHE A 199 53.12 13.91 33.33
N GLY A 200 53.10 14.64 32.22
CA GLY A 200 54.01 15.76 31.97
C GLY A 200 53.80 16.96 32.91
N ILE A 201 52.53 17.27 33.26
CA ILE A 201 52.18 18.42 34.13
C ILE A 201 52.29 18.09 35.62
N THR A 202 51.92 16.87 36.02
CA THR A 202 51.91 16.48 37.45
C THR A 202 53.29 16.23 38.04
N GLY A 203 54.35 16.32 37.23
CA GLY A 203 55.73 16.37 37.71
C GLY A 203 56.04 15.24 38.68
N PHE A 204 55.83 13.99 38.26
CA PHE A 204 56.22 12.84 39.09
C PHE A 204 57.69 13.03 39.53
N PRO A 205 58.01 13.01 40.83
CA PRO A 205 59.32 13.41 41.34
C PRO A 205 60.45 12.43 41.00
N ALA A 206 60.16 11.35 40.27
CA ALA A 206 61.16 10.49 39.64
C ALA A 206 61.83 11.15 38.40
N PHE A 207 61.34 12.29 37.92
CA PHE A 207 61.69 12.88 36.61
C PHE A 207 62.37 14.25 36.71
N SER A 208 63.05 14.58 37.81
CA SER A 208 63.81 15.85 37.86
C SER A 208 65.19 15.71 37.18
N LYS A 209 65.33 16.39 36.03
CA LYS A 209 66.59 16.76 35.33
C LYS A 209 67.37 15.62 34.65
N SER A 210 66.91 15.19 33.48
CA SER A 210 67.78 14.67 32.42
C SER A 210 67.04 14.66 31.07
N THR A 211 67.77 14.81 29.97
CA THR A 211 67.34 14.62 28.57
C THR A 211 66.59 13.30 28.33
N ASN A 212 66.68 12.33 29.25
CA ASN A 212 65.92 11.08 29.28
C ASN A 212 64.40 11.24 29.48
N ASN A 213 63.91 12.41 29.93
CA ASN A 213 62.49 12.64 30.15
C ASN A 213 61.66 12.64 28.86
N ILE A 214 62.22 13.10 27.73
CA ILE A 214 61.53 13.13 26.44
C ILE A 214 61.33 11.71 25.89
N ILE A 215 62.36 10.88 26.02
CA ILE A 215 62.35 9.48 25.57
C ILE A 215 61.33 8.67 26.40
N PHE A 216 61.28 8.89 27.72
CA PHE A 216 60.37 8.14 28.61
C PHE A 216 58.89 8.52 28.44
N ASN A 217 58.58 9.80 28.21
CA ASN A 217 57.21 10.23 27.87
C ASN A 217 56.73 9.62 26.55
N HIS A 218 57.60 9.53 25.53
CA HIS A 218 57.27 8.83 24.29
C HIS A 218 56.96 7.34 24.51
N TYR A 219 57.65 6.66 25.43
CA TYR A 219 57.33 5.27 25.79
C TYR A 219 55.98 5.16 26.50
N LEU A 220 55.64 6.10 27.39
CA LEU A 220 54.36 6.11 28.10
C LEU A 220 53.19 6.34 27.14
N PHE A 221 53.34 7.25 26.16
CA PHE A 221 52.40 7.42 25.06
C PHE A 221 52.24 6.13 24.24
N LEU A 222 53.34 5.52 23.79
CA LEU A 222 53.31 4.29 22.97
C LEU A 222 52.67 3.11 23.71
N ILE A 223 53.02 2.90 24.97
CA ILE A 223 52.44 1.84 25.81
C ILE A 223 50.93 2.08 25.99
N SER A 224 50.53 3.31 26.29
CA SER A 224 49.11 3.68 26.45
C SER A 224 48.33 3.49 25.15
N LEU A 225 48.91 3.87 24.01
CA LEU A 225 48.32 3.68 22.68
C LEU A 225 48.13 2.20 22.36
N ILE A 226 49.13 1.35 22.62
CA ILE A 226 49.04 -0.10 22.39
C ILE A 226 47.96 -0.72 23.29
N LEU A 227 47.92 -0.36 24.57
CA LEU A 227 46.91 -0.87 25.51
C LEU A 227 45.49 -0.44 25.10
N ILE A 228 45.32 0.79 24.63
CA ILE A 228 44.01 1.28 24.18
C ILE A 228 43.59 0.62 22.88
N GLU A 229 44.49 0.44 21.91
CA GLU A 229 44.16 -0.26 20.67
C GLU A 229 43.78 -1.73 20.93
N LEU A 230 44.51 -2.42 21.81
CA LEU A 230 44.25 -3.85 22.08
C LEU A 230 43.02 -4.09 22.96
N PHE A 231 42.74 -3.24 23.96
CA PHE A 231 41.72 -3.52 24.97
C PHE A 231 40.48 -2.64 24.90
N LEU A 232 40.56 -1.43 24.33
CA LEU A 232 39.51 -0.42 24.39
C LEU A 232 38.99 0.05 23.03
N ALA A 233 39.76 -0.07 21.94
CA ALA A 233 39.39 0.46 20.63
C ALA A 233 38.01 -0.03 20.16
N ASP A 234 37.71 -1.32 20.30
CA ASP A 234 36.42 -1.86 19.87
C ASP A 234 35.26 -1.38 20.75
N LYS A 235 35.47 -1.23 22.06
CA LYS A 235 34.47 -0.62 22.96
C LYS A 235 34.22 0.84 22.60
N ILE A 236 35.28 1.59 22.29
CA ILE A 236 35.20 3.00 21.86
C ILE A 236 34.43 3.09 20.54
N ARG A 237 34.80 2.29 19.53
CA ARG A 237 34.13 2.22 18.22
C ARG A 237 32.65 1.88 18.36
N ASN A 238 32.31 0.86 19.15
CA ASN A 238 30.92 0.45 19.38
C ASN A 238 30.11 1.52 20.11
N ARG A 239 30.68 2.17 21.13
CA ARG A 239 29.97 3.22 21.88
C ARG A 239 29.70 4.46 21.04
N ILE A 240 30.69 4.90 20.26
CA ILE A 240 30.54 6.01 19.32
C ILE A 240 29.54 5.65 18.22
N SER A 241 29.64 4.44 17.66
CA SER A 241 28.68 3.92 16.66
C SER A 241 27.26 3.94 17.18
N ARG A 242 27.05 3.46 18.40
CA ARG A 242 25.74 3.45 19.04
C ARG A 242 25.22 4.87 19.24
N MET A 243 26.04 5.75 19.81
CA MET A 243 25.68 7.14 20.06
C MET A 243 25.24 7.87 18.78
N LEU A 244 25.98 7.69 17.69
CA LEU A 244 25.68 8.35 16.42
C LEU A 244 24.48 7.75 15.67
N SER A 245 24.17 6.47 15.90
CA SER A 245 23.13 5.76 15.15
C SER A 245 21.78 5.73 15.83
N VAL A 246 21.74 5.69 17.17
CA VAL A 246 20.49 5.47 17.92
C VAL A 246 19.42 6.52 17.61
N THR A 247 19.79 7.80 17.55
CA THR A 247 18.81 8.86 17.22
C THR A 247 18.23 8.66 15.83
N TYR A 248 19.09 8.42 14.83
CA TYR A 248 18.66 8.19 13.45
C TYR A 248 17.74 6.96 13.31
N LEU A 249 18.11 5.85 13.96
CA LEU A 249 17.32 4.61 13.92
C LEU A 249 15.99 4.77 14.65
N LYS A 250 15.93 5.55 15.73
CA LYS A 250 14.68 5.91 16.41
C LYS A 250 13.75 6.74 15.52
N ASP A 251 14.29 7.73 14.82
CA ASP A 251 13.50 8.57 13.92
C ASP A 251 12.90 7.76 12.77
N LEU A 252 13.69 6.87 12.16
CA LEU A 252 13.20 5.97 11.12
C LEU A 252 12.16 4.97 11.65
N LEU A 253 12.36 4.46 12.87
CA LEU A 253 11.39 3.57 13.50
C LEU A 253 10.06 4.28 13.75
N ASN A 254 10.08 5.50 14.26
CA ASN A 254 8.87 6.30 14.46
C ASN A 254 8.16 6.56 13.12
N LYS A 255 8.93 6.89 12.08
CA LYS A 255 8.36 7.04 10.73
C LYS A 255 7.72 5.76 10.22
N LEU A 256 8.29 4.59 10.51
CA LEU A 256 7.72 3.30 10.14
C LEU A 256 6.45 2.98 10.94
N ASP A 257 6.40 3.37 12.21
CA ASP A 257 5.23 3.25 13.09
C ASP A 257 4.06 4.13 12.61
N ASP A 258 4.34 5.38 12.22
CA ASP A 258 3.37 6.29 11.61
C ASP A 258 2.80 5.71 10.30
N LEU A 259 3.68 5.17 9.45
CA LEU A 259 3.30 4.53 8.19
C LEU A 259 2.42 3.30 8.42
N LEU A 260 2.75 2.46 9.41
CA LEU A 260 1.93 1.30 9.78
C LEU A 260 0.56 1.72 10.30
N THR A 261 0.50 2.76 11.12
CA THR A 261 -0.75 3.30 11.66
C THR A 261 -1.65 3.83 10.55
N GLU A 262 -1.09 4.58 9.62
CA GLU A 262 -1.84 5.09 8.46
C GLU A 262 -2.31 3.94 7.54
N ASN A 263 -1.48 2.93 7.31
CA ASN A 263 -1.87 1.74 6.54
C ASN A 263 -3.07 1.03 7.19
N LYS A 264 -3.06 0.82 8.51
CA LYS A 264 -4.20 0.25 9.24
C LYS A 264 -5.46 1.11 9.16
N ARG A 265 -5.31 2.43 9.22
CA ARG A 265 -6.44 3.37 9.06
C ARG A 265 -7.05 3.27 7.66
N GLN A 266 -6.22 3.15 6.63
CA GLN A 266 -6.69 2.97 5.26
C GLN A 266 -7.37 1.62 5.07
N LEU A 267 -6.83 0.54 5.62
CA LEU A 267 -7.50 -0.77 5.64
C LEU A 267 -8.91 -0.66 6.25
N ALA A 268 -9.03 -0.09 7.44
CA ALA A 268 -10.33 0.08 8.11
C ALA A 268 -11.31 0.95 7.29
N LYS A 269 -10.80 1.96 6.57
CA LYS A 269 -11.60 2.77 5.66
C LYS A 269 -12.18 1.92 4.52
N VAL A 270 -11.34 1.12 3.86
CA VAL A 270 -11.77 0.24 2.75
C VAL A 270 -12.77 -0.80 3.24
N GLU A 271 -12.55 -1.38 4.42
CA GLU A 271 -13.51 -2.30 5.06
C GLU A 271 -14.87 -1.62 5.27
N SER A 272 -14.88 -0.37 5.74
CA SER A 272 -16.12 0.38 5.96
C SER A 272 -16.84 0.77 4.67
N GLU A 273 -16.09 1.12 3.61
CA GLU A 273 -16.64 1.54 2.33
C GLU A 273 -17.24 0.37 1.56
N HIS A 274 -16.59 -0.79 1.58
CA HIS A 274 -16.99 -1.97 0.81
C HIS A 274 -17.74 -3.04 1.62
N ARG A 275 -17.79 -2.90 2.96
CA ARG A 275 -18.43 -3.87 3.88
C ARG A 275 -17.87 -5.29 3.76
N ILE A 276 -16.60 -5.41 3.44
CA ILE A 276 -15.85 -6.68 3.37
C ILE A 276 -14.73 -6.57 4.39
N SER A 277 -14.54 -7.58 5.25
CA SER A 277 -13.41 -7.57 6.18
C SER A 277 -12.13 -8.04 5.48
N LEU A 278 -10.97 -7.53 5.90
CA LEU A 278 -9.67 -7.97 5.40
C LEU A 278 -9.46 -9.47 5.64
N ALA A 279 -9.96 -10.00 6.75
CA ALA A 279 -9.86 -11.42 7.08
C ALA A 279 -10.62 -12.31 6.06
N GLU A 280 -11.81 -11.89 5.64
CA GLU A 280 -12.56 -12.57 4.58
C GLU A 280 -11.87 -12.47 3.23
N PHE A 281 -11.27 -11.32 2.92
CA PHE A 281 -10.51 -11.12 1.70
C PHE A 281 -9.28 -12.04 1.61
N VAL A 282 -8.48 -12.11 2.69
CA VAL A 282 -7.29 -12.97 2.75
C VAL A 282 -7.70 -14.44 2.59
N LYS A 283 -8.73 -14.88 3.32
CA LYS A 283 -9.24 -16.26 3.22
C LYS A 283 -9.68 -16.63 1.81
N LYS A 284 -10.42 -15.74 1.14
CA LYS A 284 -10.93 -15.97 -0.22
C LYS A 284 -9.80 -16.09 -1.26
N ASN A 285 -8.67 -15.43 -1.04
CA ASN A 285 -7.51 -15.50 -1.93
C ASN A 285 -6.53 -16.63 -1.58
N GLU A 286 -6.55 -17.18 -0.36
CA GLU A 286 -5.80 -18.39 -0.01
C GLU A 286 -6.48 -19.66 -0.53
N ASP A 287 -7.81 -19.65 -0.66
CA ASP A 287 -8.63 -20.75 -1.17
C ASP A 287 -8.77 -20.77 -2.72
N ALA A 288 -8.16 -19.81 -3.43
CA ALA A 288 -8.21 -19.65 -4.90
C ALA A 288 -6.90 -20.05 -5.58
#